data_AF-A0A9X4SDF7-F1
#
_entry.id   AF-A0A9X4SDF7-F1
#
_cell.length_a   1.000
_cell.length_b   1.000
_cell.length_c   1.000
_cell.angle_alpha   90.00
_cell.angle_beta   90.00
_cell.angle_gamma   90.00
#
_symmetry.space_group_name_H-M   'P 1'
#
loop_
_entity.id
_entity.type
_entity.pdbx_description
1 polymer ?
#
loop_
_entity_poly.entity_id
_entity_poly.type
_entity_poly.pdbx_seq_one_letter_code
_entity_poly.pdbx_strand_id
1 'polypeptide(L)'
;MKKNGWWMVCRWVGVGLVGGWLTACAGLEKMVDRGLEPMLVQLAPDSEAHRFDFVFDDSADGDDQFYGAGFVVVSQGDKELQAIPHAFELPRDHLDGRQWLKFWDANGDGWQDFAVVRLLAPESQMPVSVLYQYEPQTRTFVAVEPLSHLGELMPAGRGCLRLRFAVEAGHTAQETHCYSAQAARWVRQLGQGTGWAQAPADQACQGPTPELLGCRKSRLEADKEMQDVVREYRSAQRQLLQQNQSRDYVQAFSRNLAISHATWLRYRNARCALFVREQALPAPLFNSAIEACRYDLSRSQIQQYKVQLARLSSQKE
;
A
#
# COMPACT_ATOMS: atom_id res chain seq x y z
N MET A 1 -16.32 -49.40 -8.74
CA MET A 1 -16.31 -50.46 -7.70
C MET A 1 -15.28 -50.04 -6.67
N LYS A 2 -15.49 -49.89 -5.36
CA LYS A 2 -16.57 -50.19 -4.42
C LYS A 2 -16.78 -48.95 -3.53
N LYS A 3 -18.04 -48.68 -3.17
CA LYS A 3 -18.40 -47.81 -2.04
C LYS A 3 -17.91 -48.47 -0.74
N ASN A 4 -17.46 -47.67 0.23
CA ASN A 4 -17.62 -47.96 1.65
C ASN A 4 -17.62 -46.62 2.39
N GLY A 5 -18.79 -46.21 2.87
CA GLY A 5 -18.91 -45.16 3.85
C GLY A 5 -18.57 -45.69 5.24
N TRP A 6 -18.02 -44.82 6.08
CA TRP A 6 -18.09 -44.96 7.53
C TRP A 6 -18.56 -43.62 8.10
N TRP A 7 -19.77 -43.66 8.67
CA TRP A 7 -20.27 -42.66 9.62
C TRP A 7 -20.08 -43.25 11.02
N MET A 8 -19.49 -42.50 11.95
CA MET A 8 -19.77 -42.55 13.40
C MET A 8 -19.11 -41.31 14.03
N VAL A 9 -19.86 -40.23 14.30
CA VAL A 9 -20.70 -39.95 15.48
C VAL A 9 -19.86 -39.54 16.71
N CYS A 10 -19.82 -38.22 16.96
CA CYS A 10 -19.57 -37.66 18.28
C CYS A 10 -20.64 -38.16 19.25
N ARG A 11 -20.24 -38.90 20.29
CA ARG A 11 -21.12 -39.25 21.40
C ARG A 11 -20.48 -38.84 22.71
N TRP A 12 -21.11 -37.87 23.35
CA TRP A 12 -20.89 -37.52 24.75
C TRP A 12 -21.33 -38.68 25.65
N VAL A 13 -20.47 -39.06 26.59
CA VAL A 13 -20.85 -39.67 27.87
C VAL A 13 -20.01 -38.97 28.94
N GLY A 14 -20.69 -38.35 29.89
CA GLY A 14 -20.06 -37.72 31.04
C GLY A 14 -19.76 -38.69 32.18
N VAL A 15 -18.99 -38.15 33.13
CA VAL A 15 -18.66 -38.63 34.49
C VAL A 15 -17.41 -39.53 34.59
N GLY A 16 -16.34 -38.97 35.18
CA GLY A 16 -15.24 -39.75 35.75
C GLY A 16 -13.87 -39.05 35.73
N LEU A 17 -13.58 -38.30 36.79
CA LEU A 17 -12.28 -37.91 37.35
C LEU A 17 -10.97 -38.51 36.74
N VAL A 18 -10.00 -37.58 36.58
CA VAL A 18 -8.53 -37.74 36.40
C VAL A 18 -8.05 -38.06 34.99
N GLY A 19 -7.21 -37.16 34.47
CA GLY A 19 -6.41 -37.36 33.27
C GLY A 19 -6.70 -36.33 32.20
N GLY A 20 -6.27 -35.08 32.42
CA GLY A 20 -5.89 -34.27 31.28
C GLY A 20 -4.78 -35.02 30.53
N TRP A 21 -4.82 -34.99 29.20
CA TRP A 21 -3.68 -34.84 28.30
C TRP A 21 -4.14 -35.03 26.85
N LEU A 22 -3.72 -34.06 26.02
CA LEU A 22 -3.43 -34.17 24.58
C LEU A 22 -4.61 -34.20 23.58
N THR A 23 -4.98 -33.00 23.14
CA THR A 23 -5.35 -32.76 21.73
C THR A 23 -4.64 -31.50 21.23
N ALA A 24 -3.34 -31.61 20.93
CA ALA A 24 -2.56 -30.53 20.29
C ALA A 24 -1.32 -31.02 19.50
N CYS A 25 -1.24 -32.29 19.07
CA CYS A 25 -0.02 -32.82 18.42
C CYS A 25 -0.13 -33.03 16.90
N ALA A 26 -1.33 -33.04 16.29
CA ALA A 26 -1.45 -33.34 14.86
C ALA A 26 -1.11 -32.15 13.93
N GLY A 27 -1.14 -30.91 14.44
CA GLY A 27 -0.84 -29.70 13.64
C GLY A 27 0.66 -29.40 13.52
N LEU A 28 1.43 -29.67 14.58
CA LEU A 28 2.86 -29.34 14.66
C LEU A 28 3.72 -30.21 13.74
N GLU A 29 3.40 -31.49 13.57
CA GLU A 29 4.12 -32.40 12.69
C GLU A 29 4.02 -31.96 11.22
N LYS A 30 2.81 -31.60 10.75
CA LYS A 30 2.58 -31.08 9.38
C LYS A 30 3.30 -29.75 9.09
N MET A 31 3.57 -28.92 10.10
CA MET A 31 4.29 -27.63 9.95
C MET A 31 5.76 -27.84 9.65
N VAL A 32 6.43 -28.64 10.50
CA VAL A 32 7.86 -28.96 10.37
C VAL A 32 8.11 -29.77 9.09
N ASP A 33 7.20 -30.67 8.74
CA ASP A 33 7.27 -31.45 7.50
C ASP A 33 7.18 -30.58 6.24
N ARG A 34 6.53 -29.42 6.32
CA ARG A 34 6.50 -28.42 5.24
C ARG A 34 7.57 -27.33 5.40
N GLY A 35 8.40 -27.43 6.43
CA GLY A 35 9.52 -26.54 6.68
C GLY A 35 9.16 -25.19 7.27
N LEU A 36 7.94 -24.96 7.79
CA LEU A 36 7.62 -23.73 8.51
C LEU A 36 7.81 -23.94 10.02
N GLU A 37 8.80 -23.26 10.59
CA GLU A 37 9.08 -23.32 12.04
C GLU A 37 8.21 -22.29 12.80
N PRO A 38 7.65 -22.65 13.97
CA PRO A 38 6.99 -21.69 14.86
C PRO A 38 7.92 -20.56 15.28
N MET A 39 7.39 -19.34 15.35
CA MET A 39 8.17 -18.15 15.75
C MET A 39 7.70 -17.65 17.12
N LEU A 40 8.65 -17.43 18.03
CA LEU A 40 8.40 -16.83 19.35
C LEU A 40 8.91 -15.39 19.36
N VAL A 41 8.03 -14.42 19.62
CA VAL A 41 8.34 -12.99 19.53
C VAL A 41 7.79 -12.25 20.74
N GLN A 42 8.63 -11.44 21.37
CA GLN A 42 8.19 -10.42 22.32
C GLN A 42 7.77 -9.18 21.56
N LEU A 43 6.49 -8.80 21.66
CA LEU A 43 5.96 -7.68 20.87
C LEU A 43 6.38 -6.31 21.43
N ALA A 44 6.67 -6.22 22.73
CA ALA A 44 7.24 -5.04 23.39
C ALA A 44 8.21 -5.48 24.51
N PRO A 45 9.14 -4.61 24.96
CA PRO A 45 10.19 -4.97 25.93
C PRO A 45 9.70 -5.63 27.24
N ASP A 46 8.50 -5.26 27.70
CA ASP A 46 7.91 -5.77 28.94
C ASP A 46 6.67 -6.65 28.71
N SER A 47 6.48 -7.16 27.47
CA SER A 47 5.35 -8.02 27.11
C SER A 47 5.68 -9.51 27.18
N GLU A 48 4.68 -10.34 27.45
CA GLU A 48 4.82 -11.79 27.29
C GLU A 48 5.06 -12.17 25.83
N ALA A 49 5.85 -13.22 25.61
CA ALA A 49 6.14 -13.72 24.28
C ALA A 49 4.87 -14.28 23.62
N HIS A 50 4.67 -13.89 22.37
CA HIS A 50 3.64 -14.44 21.49
C HIS A 50 4.27 -15.51 20.61
N ARG A 51 3.52 -16.58 20.36
CA ARG A 51 3.89 -17.66 19.48
C ARG A 51 3.05 -17.59 18.21
N PHE A 52 3.72 -17.67 17.07
CA PHE A 52 3.13 -17.65 15.74
C PHE A 52 3.37 -19.00 15.07
N ASP A 53 2.28 -19.67 14.72
CA ASP A 53 2.27 -20.95 14.01
C ASP A 53 1.50 -20.79 12.69
N PHE A 54 1.77 -21.64 11.70
CA PHE A 54 0.94 -21.72 10.49
C PHE A 54 0.20 -23.05 10.43
N VAL A 55 -1.13 -23.02 10.57
CA VAL A 55 -1.97 -24.21 10.46
C VAL A 55 -2.53 -24.27 9.05
N PHE A 56 -2.07 -25.23 8.25
CA PHE A 56 -2.62 -25.48 6.91
C PHE A 56 -4.09 -25.88 6.98
N ASP A 57 -4.89 -25.38 6.03
CA ASP A 57 -6.26 -25.85 5.85
C ASP A 57 -6.26 -27.30 5.31
N ASP A 58 -7.34 -28.04 5.59
CA ASP A 58 -7.53 -29.41 5.14
C ASP A 58 -7.93 -29.48 3.65
N SER A 59 -8.05 -28.33 2.97
CA SER A 59 -8.24 -28.24 1.53
C SER A 59 -6.99 -28.75 0.79
N ALA A 60 -7.04 -30.03 0.47
CA ALA A 60 -6.03 -30.75 -0.29
C ALA A 60 -6.01 -30.32 -1.76
N ASP A 61 -5.47 -29.15 -2.06
CA ASP A 61 -4.82 -28.94 -3.35
C ASP A 61 -3.40 -29.49 -3.23
N GLY A 62 -3.29 -30.79 -3.52
CA GLY A 62 -2.05 -31.56 -3.54
C GLY A 62 -1.12 -31.16 -4.68
N ASP A 63 -0.85 -29.85 -4.81
CA ASP A 63 0.23 -29.36 -5.64
C ASP A 63 1.46 -29.17 -4.74
N ASP A 64 2.37 -30.14 -4.78
CA ASP A 64 3.57 -30.15 -3.94
C ASP A 64 4.53 -28.99 -4.22
N GLN A 65 4.24 -28.18 -5.24
CA GLN A 65 5.04 -27.03 -5.63
C GLN A 65 4.79 -25.79 -4.76
N PHE A 66 3.59 -25.62 -4.18
CA PHE A 66 3.22 -24.44 -3.39
C PHE A 66 3.00 -24.77 -1.91
N TYR A 67 3.05 -23.76 -1.04
CA TYR A 67 2.76 -23.91 0.38
C TYR A 67 1.25 -24.06 0.65
N GLY A 68 0.40 -23.32 -0.08
CA GLY A 68 -1.05 -23.41 0.03
C GLY A 68 -1.66 -22.47 1.07
N ALA A 69 -2.94 -22.70 1.40
CA ALA A 69 -3.73 -21.86 2.29
C ALA A 69 -3.86 -22.44 3.71
N GLY A 70 -4.16 -21.55 4.67
CA GLY A 70 -4.30 -21.90 6.07
C GLY A 70 -4.49 -20.67 6.94
N PHE A 71 -4.00 -20.76 8.17
CA PHE A 71 -4.14 -19.74 9.20
C PHE A 71 -2.81 -19.47 9.88
N VAL A 72 -2.43 -18.19 9.99
CA VAL A 72 -1.44 -17.75 10.97
C VAL A 72 -2.12 -17.73 12.34
N VAL A 73 -1.78 -18.67 13.20
CA VAL A 73 -2.31 -18.79 14.55
C VAL A 73 -1.38 -18.07 15.51
N VAL A 74 -1.94 -17.13 16.25
CA VAL A 74 -1.24 -16.33 17.26
C VAL A 74 -1.69 -16.80 18.64
N SER A 75 -0.74 -17.19 19.48
CA SER A 75 -0.98 -17.63 20.84
C SER A 75 -0.07 -16.93 21.84
N GLN A 76 -0.50 -16.88 23.10
CA GLN A 76 0.27 -16.38 24.24
C GLN A 76 0.12 -17.38 25.39
N GLY A 77 1.24 -17.98 25.82
CA GLY A 77 1.20 -19.17 26.67
C GLY A 77 0.42 -20.31 26.01
N ASP A 78 -0.52 -20.91 26.74
CA ASP A 78 -1.38 -22.00 26.24
C ASP A 78 -2.69 -21.50 25.59
N LYS A 79 -2.83 -20.19 25.38
CA LYS A 79 -4.06 -19.58 24.88
C LYS A 79 -3.90 -19.09 23.45
N GLU A 80 -4.74 -19.60 22.55
CA GLU A 80 -4.94 -19.01 21.23
C GLU A 80 -5.63 -17.64 21.37
N LEU A 81 -5.01 -16.61 20.78
CA LEU A 81 -5.54 -15.25 20.75
C LEU A 81 -6.27 -14.98 19.44
N GLN A 82 -5.74 -15.48 18.32
CA GLN A 82 -6.26 -15.18 16.99
C GLN A 82 -5.82 -16.23 15.97
N ALA A 83 -6.67 -16.50 14.99
CA ALA A 83 -6.33 -17.21 13.76
C ALA A 83 -6.59 -16.31 12.56
N ILE A 84 -5.56 -16.03 11.77
CA ILE A 84 -5.60 -15.08 10.65
C ILE A 84 -5.52 -15.87 9.34
N PRO A 85 -6.56 -15.85 8.49
CA PRO A 85 -6.51 -16.54 7.20
C PRO A 85 -5.37 -16.00 6.34
N HIS A 86 -4.56 -16.90 5.78
CA HIS A 86 -3.47 -16.53 4.89
C HIS A 86 -3.22 -17.63 3.84
N ALA A 87 -2.82 -17.21 2.63
CA ALA A 87 -2.54 -18.12 1.53
C ALA A 87 -1.17 -17.82 0.94
N PHE A 88 -0.29 -18.81 0.92
CA PHE A 88 1.00 -18.74 0.27
C PHE A 88 0.87 -19.20 -1.19
N GLU A 89 0.87 -18.23 -2.09
CA GLU A 89 0.87 -18.41 -3.55
C GLU A 89 2.29 -18.26 -4.09
N LEU A 90 3.26 -18.91 -3.43
CA LEU A 90 4.66 -18.96 -3.85
C LEU A 90 5.22 -20.39 -3.81
N PRO A 91 6.23 -20.70 -4.64
CA PRO A 91 6.90 -22.00 -4.60
C PRO A 91 7.62 -22.23 -3.25
N ARG A 92 7.73 -23.50 -2.82
CA ARG A 92 8.26 -23.83 -1.48
C ARG A 92 9.67 -23.32 -1.21
N ASP A 93 10.50 -23.36 -2.23
CA ASP A 93 11.90 -22.93 -2.25
C ASP A 93 12.08 -21.40 -2.17
N HIS A 94 10.99 -20.62 -2.18
CA HIS A 94 11.02 -19.15 -2.11
C HIS A 94 10.60 -18.59 -0.75
N LEU A 95 10.31 -19.44 0.23
CA LEU A 95 10.04 -19.04 1.62
C LEU A 95 11.15 -19.56 2.54
N ASP A 96 11.74 -18.68 3.34
CA ASP A 96 12.58 -19.13 4.44
C ASP A 96 11.68 -19.66 5.56
N GLY A 97 11.71 -20.97 5.74
CA GLY A 97 11.00 -21.69 6.77
C GLY A 97 11.17 -21.18 8.21
N ARG A 98 12.29 -20.54 8.50
CA ARG A 98 12.61 -19.99 9.83
C ARG A 98 12.29 -18.51 9.98
N GLN A 99 12.07 -17.83 8.85
CA GLN A 99 11.85 -16.38 8.78
C GLN A 99 10.69 -16.04 7.84
N TRP A 100 9.64 -16.86 7.88
CA TRP A 100 8.47 -16.73 7.02
C TRP A 100 7.59 -15.53 7.43
N LEU A 101 7.71 -15.06 8.67
CA LEU A 101 7.23 -13.75 9.13
C LEU A 101 8.40 -12.81 9.36
N LYS A 102 8.19 -11.53 9.05
CA LYS A 102 9.12 -10.46 9.40
C LYS A 102 8.47 -9.54 10.40
N PHE A 103 9.19 -9.20 11.47
CA PHE A 103 8.69 -8.38 12.57
C PHE A 103 9.44 -7.05 12.64
N TRP A 104 8.69 -5.96 12.82
CA TRP A 104 9.21 -4.63 13.13
C TRP A 104 8.09 -3.75 13.68
N ASP A 105 8.43 -2.74 14.47
CA ASP A 105 7.48 -1.68 14.89
C ASP A 105 7.18 -0.77 13.67
N ALA A 106 6.11 -1.07 12.94
CA ALA A 106 5.83 -0.44 11.66
C ALA A 106 5.22 0.95 11.84
N ASN A 107 4.25 1.08 12.75
CA ASN A 107 3.53 2.31 13.01
C ASN A 107 4.24 3.22 14.05
N GLY A 108 5.30 2.74 14.72
CA GLY A 108 6.12 3.50 15.65
C GLY A 108 5.58 3.53 17.08
N ASP A 109 4.59 2.70 17.41
CA ASP A 109 3.87 2.70 18.69
C ASP A 109 4.56 1.89 19.80
N GLY A 110 5.69 1.25 19.48
CA GLY A 110 6.49 0.45 20.42
C GLY A 110 6.08 -1.02 20.50
N TRP A 111 5.08 -1.45 19.73
CA TRP A 111 4.70 -2.86 19.55
C TRP A 111 5.17 -3.38 18.20
N GLN A 112 5.63 -4.63 18.16
CA GLN A 112 6.01 -5.28 16.91
C GLN A 112 4.75 -5.60 16.10
N ASP A 113 4.75 -5.14 14.86
CA ASP A 113 3.87 -5.58 13.80
C ASP A 113 4.54 -6.72 13.03
N PHE A 114 3.80 -7.41 12.15
CA PHE A 114 4.41 -8.39 11.26
C PHE A 114 3.96 -8.26 9.82
N ALA A 115 4.84 -8.64 8.91
CA ALA A 115 4.52 -8.82 7.51
C ALA A 115 4.86 -10.23 7.04
N VAL A 116 4.07 -10.71 6.09
CA VAL A 116 4.21 -12.04 5.48
C VAL A 116 4.17 -11.91 3.97
N VAL A 117 5.06 -12.62 3.26
CA VAL A 117 5.04 -12.65 1.79
C VAL A 117 3.96 -13.62 1.34
N ARG A 118 3.01 -13.12 0.55
CA ARG A 118 1.90 -13.92 0.00
C ARG A 118 2.27 -14.56 -1.32
N LEU A 119 2.89 -13.80 -2.23
CA LEU A 119 3.19 -14.23 -3.60
C LEU A 119 4.37 -13.49 -4.19
N LEU A 120 4.87 -13.99 -5.32
CA LEU A 120 5.80 -13.26 -6.18
C LEU A 120 5.04 -12.74 -7.41
N ALA A 121 5.18 -11.45 -7.71
CA ALA A 121 4.53 -10.86 -8.87
C ALA A 121 5.01 -11.57 -10.17
N PRO A 122 4.10 -12.03 -11.04
CA PRO A 122 4.44 -12.95 -12.14
C PRO A 122 5.59 -12.47 -13.06
N GLU A 123 5.60 -11.18 -13.40
CA GLU A 123 6.58 -10.62 -14.35
C GLU A 123 7.88 -10.15 -13.69
N SER A 124 7.80 -9.58 -12.48
CA SER A 124 8.94 -8.96 -11.82
C SER A 124 9.61 -9.84 -10.77
N GLN A 125 8.99 -10.98 -10.42
CA GLN A 125 9.37 -11.83 -9.28
C GLN A 125 9.47 -11.04 -7.96
N MET A 126 8.82 -9.89 -7.89
CA MET A 126 8.86 -9.02 -6.72
C MET A 126 7.94 -9.58 -5.63
N PRO A 127 8.42 -9.67 -4.37
CA PRO A 127 7.57 -10.09 -3.26
C PRO A 127 6.38 -9.17 -3.08
N VAL A 128 5.20 -9.75 -2.88
CA VAL A 128 3.97 -9.05 -2.51
C VAL A 128 3.61 -9.45 -1.09
N SER A 129 3.69 -8.49 -0.18
CA SER A 129 3.50 -8.71 1.26
C SER A 129 2.10 -8.31 1.74
N VAL A 130 1.69 -8.90 2.85
CA VAL A 130 0.55 -8.46 3.68
C VAL A 130 1.11 -7.96 5.00
N LEU A 131 0.67 -6.80 5.45
CA LEU A 131 1.07 -6.19 6.72
C LEU A 131 -0.05 -6.34 7.74
N TYR A 132 0.29 -6.80 8.94
CA TYR A 132 -0.61 -6.93 10.07
C TYR A 132 -0.09 -6.10 11.23
N GLN A 133 -0.90 -5.12 11.66
CA GLN A 133 -0.58 -4.21 12.75
C GLN A 133 -1.15 -4.75 14.06
N TYR A 134 -0.38 -4.76 15.14
CA TYR A 134 -0.87 -5.15 16.46
C TYR A 134 -1.72 -4.04 17.07
N GLU A 135 -2.87 -4.40 17.63
CA GLU A 135 -3.74 -3.50 18.36
C GLU A 135 -3.75 -3.88 19.85
N PRO A 136 -3.03 -3.16 20.73
CA PRO A 136 -2.94 -3.50 22.14
C PRO A 136 -4.27 -3.51 22.90
N GLN A 137 -5.26 -2.73 22.42
CA GLN A 137 -6.58 -2.63 23.04
C GLN A 137 -7.41 -3.91 22.86
N THR A 138 -7.36 -4.49 21.67
CA THR A 138 -8.09 -5.70 21.29
C THR A 138 -7.23 -6.96 21.45
N ARG A 139 -5.91 -6.80 21.60
CA ARG A 139 -4.89 -7.87 21.65
C ARG A 139 -4.90 -8.74 20.40
N THR A 140 -5.16 -8.13 19.25
CA THR A 140 -5.26 -8.78 17.95
C THR A 140 -4.44 -8.06 16.92
N PHE A 141 -4.12 -8.75 15.84
CA PHE A 141 -3.50 -8.20 14.65
C PHE A 141 -4.55 -7.86 13.59
N VAL A 142 -4.43 -6.69 12.97
CA VAL A 142 -5.35 -6.18 11.95
C VAL A 142 -4.60 -5.93 10.66
N ALA A 143 -5.16 -6.41 9.54
CA ALA A 143 -4.56 -6.20 8.22
C ALA A 143 -4.56 -4.71 7.86
N VAL A 144 -3.40 -4.20 7.43
CA VAL A 144 -3.26 -2.84 6.93
C VAL A 144 -3.54 -2.86 5.43
N GLU A 145 -4.82 -2.83 5.08
CA GLU A 145 -5.29 -2.89 3.69
C GLU A 145 -4.62 -1.87 2.74
N PRO A 146 -4.41 -0.59 3.11
CA PRO A 146 -3.82 0.38 2.19
C PRO A 146 -2.37 0.08 1.75
N LEU A 147 -1.68 -0.82 2.44
CA LEU A 147 -0.28 -1.19 2.18
C LEU A 147 -0.09 -2.66 1.83
N SER A 148 -1.12 -3.48 2.07
CA SER A 148 -1.07 -4.92 1.80
C SER A 148 -1.37 -5.21 0.34
N HIS A 149 -0.82 -6.30 -0.19
CA HIS A 149 -1.07 -6.80 -1.54
C HIS A 149 -0.58 -5.91 -2.69
N LEU A 150 0.12 -4.81 -2.40
CA LEU A 150 0.61 -3.87 -3.43
C LEU A 150 2.03 -4.18 -3.92
N GLY A 151 2.86 -4.79 -3.09
CA GLY A 151 4.25 -5.03 -3.40
C GLY A 151 5.08 -5.36 -2.17
N GLU A 152 6.38 -5.07 -2.24
CA GLU A 152 7.31 -5.37 -1.17
C GLU A 152 7.31 -4.23 -0.14
N LEU A 153 7.19 -4.61 1.13
CA LEU A 153 7.26 -3.70 2.26
C LEU A 153 8.64 -3.77 2.93
N MET A 154 9.24 -2.60 3.16
CA MET A 154 10.52 -2.46 3.84
C MET A 154 10.42 -1.39 4.93
N PRO A 155 11.10 -1.55 6.08
CA PRO A 155 11.18 -0.50 7.08
C PRO A 155 11.92 0.73 6.53
N ALA A 156 11.42 1.93 6.83
CA ALA A 156 11.94 3.20 6.32
C ALA A 156 12.26 4.22 7.42
N GLY A 157 12.37 3.75 8.66
CA GLY A 157 12.49 4.57 9.87
C GLY A 157 11.33 4.32 10.83
N ARG A 158 11.37 4.95 12.01
CA ARG A 158 10.33 4.78 13.03
C ARG A 158 8.98 5.26 12.50
N GLY A 159 7.96 4.39 12.54
CA GLY A 159 6.61 4.73 12.08
C GLY A 159 6.45 4.88 10.57
N CYS A 160 7.44 4.43 9.78
CA CYS A 160 7.48 4.62 8.34
C CYS A 160 7.88 3.34 7.61
N LEU A 161 7.17 3.04 6.53
CA LEU A 161 7.44 1.96 5.60
C LEU A 161 7.71 2.50 4.20
N ARG A 162 8.46 1.72 3.45
CA ARG A 162 8.74 1.93 2.04
C ARG A 162 8.08 0.80 1.28
N LEU A 163 7.16 1.17 0.39
CA LEU A 163 6.45 0.27 -0.51
C LEU A 163 7.13 0.31 -1.88
N ARG A 164 7.66 -0.82 -2.32
CA ARG A 164 8.16 -1.00 -3.68
C ARG A 164 7.15 -1.82 -4.47
N PHE A 165 6.68 -1.30 -5.59
CA PHE A 165 5.63 -1.94 -6.40
C PHE A 165 5.93 -1.88 -7.89
N ALA A 166 5.35 -2.80 -8.66
CA ALA A 166 5.50 -2.83 -10.12
C ALA A 166 4.56 -1.80 -10.78
N VAL A 167 5.04 -1.12 -11.82
CA VAL A 167 4.24 -0.12 -12.58
C VAL A 167 4.03 -0.54 -14.04
N GLU A 168 5.09 -0.98 -14.72
CA GLU A 168 5.09 -1.49 -16.10
C GLU A 168 6.16 -2.58 -16.21
N ALA A 169 6.09 -3.44 -17.24
CA ALA A 169 6.96 -4.62 -17.39
C ALA A 169 8.46 -4.30 -17.14
N GLY A 170 8.99 -4.79 -16.02
CA GLY A 170 10.39 -4.60 -15.61
C GLY A 170 10.69 -3.31 -14.82
N HIS A 171 9.73 -2.41 -14.63
CA HIS A 171 9.90 -1.17 -13.88
C HIS A 171 9.20 -1.20 -12.52
N THR A 172 9.93 -0.79 -11.47
CA THR A 172 9.41 -0.66 -10.12
C THR A 172 9.36 0.80 -9.69
N ALA A 173 8.27 1.20 -9.05
CA ALA A 173 8.14 2.46 -8.34
C ALA A 173 8.33 2.24 -6.82
N GLN A 174 8.65 3.32 -6.12
CA GLN A 174 8.82 3.30 -4.67
C GLN A 174 8.10 4.48 -4.03
N GLU A 175 7.39 4.20 -2.95
CA GLU A 175 6.70 5.19 -2.14
C GLU A 175 7.05 5.01 -0.66
N THR A 176 7.13 6.10 0.08
CA THR A 176 7.24 6.05 1.55
C THR A 176 5.87 6.35 2.14
N HIS A 177 5.45 5.57 3.14
CA HIS A 177 4.21 5.73 3.89
C HIS A 177 4.55 5.78 5.37
N CYS A 178 4.08 6.80 6.09
CA CYS A 178 4.23 6.86 7.54
C CYS A 178 2.87 6.84 8.22
N TYR A 179 2.81 6.20 9.39
CA TYR A 179 1.62 6.20 10.20
C TYR A 179 1.42 7.57 10.86
N SER A 180 0.24 8.14 10.66
CA SER A 180 -0.15 9.40 11.26
C SER A 180 -1.04 9.12 12.46
N ALA A 181 -0.48 9.20 13.67
CA ALA A 181 -1.24 9.03 14.91
C ALA A 181 -2.41 10.02 15.02
N GLN A 182 -2.24 11.24 14.50
CA GLN A 182 -3.30 12.26 14.48
C GLN A 182 -4.48 11.86 13.59
N ALA A 183 -4.21 11.21 12.46
CA ALA A 183 -5.24 10.79 11.51
C ALA A 183 -5.66 9.33 11.67
N ALA A 184 -5.04 8.60 12.61
CA ALA A 184 -5.19 7.16 12.84
C ALA A 184 -5.12 6.32 11.55
N ARG A 185 -4.19 6.67 10.65
CA ARG A 185 -4.02 5.97 9.37
C ARG A 185 -2.63 6.12 8.79
N TRP A 186 -2.32 5.23 7.85
CA TRP A 186 -1.13 5.30 7.01
C TRP A 186 -1.27 6.39 5.96
N VAL A 187 -0.22 7.20 5.83
CA VAL A 187 -0.19 8.36 4.95
C VAL A 187 1.06 8.32 4.11
N ARG A 188 0.87 8.27 2.80
CA ARG A 188 1.94 8.43 1.81
C ARG A 188 2.67 9.74 2.04
N GLN A 189 3.97 9.68 2.29
CA GLN A 189 4.84 10.83 2.44
C GLN A 189 5.11 11.50 1.10
N LEU A 190 5.28 12.81 1.15
CA LEU A 190 5.90 13.54 0.04
C LEU A 190 7.37 13.15 0.00
N GLY A 191 7.75 12.32 -0.97
CA GLY A 191 9.15 12.07 -1.27
C GLY A 191 9.76 13.25 -2.03
N GLN A 192 11.08 13.44 -1.91
CA GLN A 192 11.84 13.91 -3.06
C GLN A 192 11.76 12.82 -4.13
N GLY A 193 11.05 13.08 -5.23
CA GLY A 193 11.02 12.16 -6.38
C GLY A 193 9.82 11.21 -6.41
N THR A 194 8.61 11.75 -6.57
CA THR A 194 7.62 11.04 -7.41
C THR A 194 8.27 10.77 -8.76
N GLY A 195 8.45 9.51 -9.14
CA GLY A 195 9.12 9.03 -10.36
C GLY A 195 8.44 9.39 -11.69
N TRP A 196 7.94 10.60 -11.83
CA TRP A 196 7.65 11.22 -13.12
C TRP A 196 8.85 12.12 -13.41
N ALA A 197 9.60 11.79 -14.47
CA ALA A 197 10.83 12.46 -14.93
C ALA A 197 11.09 13.81 -14.25
N GLN A 198 12.12 13.85 -13.39
CA GLN A 198 12.59 15.06 -12.72
C GLN A 198 13.09 16.05 -13.78
N ALA A 199 12.19 16.87 -14.31
CA ALA A 199 12.57 18.22 -14.71
C ALA A 199 13.15 18.91 -13.47
N PRO A 200 14.18 19.76 -13.59
CA PRO A 200 14.82 20.40 -12.45
C PRO A 200 13.75 21.07 -11.59
N ALA A 201 13.46 20.44 -10.45
CA ALA A 201 12.55 20.99 -9.47
C ALA A 201 13.27 22.21 -8.87
N ASP A 202 12.56 23.32 -8.78
CA ASP A 202 13.06 24.47 -8.02
C ASP A 202 13.32 23.97 -6.59
N GLN A 203 14.58 24.03 -6.15
CA GLN A 203 15.03 23.57 -4.83
C GLN A 203 14.17 24.14 -3.69
N ALA A 204 13.55 25.30 -3.91
CA ALA A 204 12.67 25.98 -2.97
C ALA A 204 11.43 25.15 -2.55
N CYS A 205 10.90 24.29 -3.44
CA CYS A 205 9.77 23.41 -3.12
C CYS A 205 10.16 22.01 -2.64
N GLN A 206 11.46 21.71 -2.52
CA GLN A 206 11.93 20.38 -2.12
C GLN A 206 12.06 20.23 -0.60
N GLY A 207 11.83 19.01 -0.12
CA GLY A 207 12.10 18.61 1.26
C GLY A 207 10.92 18.75 2.23
N PRO A 208 11.08 18.29 3.49
CA PRO A 208 10.02 18.27 4.49
C PRO A 208 9.67 19.67 5.03
N THR A 209 10.56 20.65 4.82
CA THR A 209 10.41 22.04 5.24
C THR A 209 10.73 22.99 4.08
N PRO A 210 9.86 23.08 3.06
CA PRO A 210 10.09 23.96 1.91
C PRO A 210 10.18 25.43 2.36
N GLU A 211 11.00 26.22 1.67
CA GLU A 211 11.05 27.66 1.91
C GLU A 211 9.76 28.29 1.37
N LEU A 212 8.93 28.84 2.26
CA LEU A 212 7.54 29.20 1.93
C LEU A 212 7.44 30.19 0.77
N LEU A 213 8.26 31.25 0.77
CA LEU A 213 8.13 32.33 -0.21
C LEU A 213 8.67 31.88 -1.57
N GLY A 214 9.82 31.21 -1.59
CA GLY A 214 10.40 30.62 -2.78
C GLY A 214 9.49 29.57 -3.40
N CYS A 215 8.97 28.63 -2.60
CA CYS A 215 8.06 27.62 -3.14
C CYS A 215 6.75 28.23 -3.65
N ARG A 216 6.22 29.25 -2.95
CA ARG A 216 5.04 29.99 -3.42
C ARG A 216 5.30 30.67 -4.77
N LYS A 217 6.50 31.22 -4.98
CA LYS A 217 6.90 31.83 -6.25
C LYS A 217 6.97 30.77 -7.37
N SER A 218 7.66 29.67 -7.15
CA SER A 218 7.73 28.53 -8.09
C SER A 218 6.35 27.97 -8.42
N ARG A 219 5.45 27.87 -7.43
CA ARG A 219 4.06 27.46 -7.63
C ARG A 219 3.26 28.46 -8.45
N LEU A 220 3.46 29.77 -8.28
CA LEU A 220 2.85 30.79 -9.15
C LEU A 220 3.36 30.70 -10.59
N GLU A 221 4.65 30.41 -10.78
CA GLU A 221 5.25 30.25 -12.11
C GLU A 221 4.72 28.99 -12.80
N ALA A 222 4.61 27.87 -12.08
CA ALA A 222 3.95 26.66 -12.59
C ALA A 222 2.48 26.90 -12.93
N ASP A 223 1.73 27.67 -12.12
CA ASP A 223 0.34 28.04 -12.43
C ASP A 223 0.23 28.83 -13.74
N LYS A 224 1.18 29.75 -14.01
CA LYS A 224 1.25 30.51 -15.26
C LYS A 224 1.58 29.59 -16.44
N GLU A 225 2.59 28.75 -16.33
CA GLU A 225 2.94 27.76 -17.36
C GLU A 225 1.74 26.87 -17.69
N MET A 226 1.04 26.37 -16.66
CA MET A 226 -0.14 25.54 -16.85
C MET A 226 -1.26 26.28 -17.60
N GLN A 227 -1.50 27.57 -17.29
CA GLN A 227 -2.45 28.38 -18.05
C GLN A 227 -2.04 28.54 -19.51
N ASP A 228 -0.74 28.69 -19.80
CA ASP A 228 -0.22 28.80 -21.16
C ASP A 228 -0.46 27.51 -21.96
N VAL A 229 -0.08 26.36 -21.38
CA VAL A 229 -0.26 25.04 -22.02
C VAL A 229 -1.75 24.72 -22.22
N VAL A 230 -2.63 25.06 -21.26
CA VAL A 230 -4.08 24.88 -21.42
C VAL A 230 -4.64 25.78 -22.54
N ARG A 231 -4.15 27.02 -22.65
CA ARG A 231 -4.54 27.93 -23.75
C ARG A 231 -4.12 27.38 -25.11
N GLU A 232 -2.91 26.85 -25.20
CA GLU A 232 -2.38 26.22 -26.40
C GLU A 232 -3.18 24.97 -26.78
N TYR A 233 -3.40 24.06 -25.83
CA TYR A 233 -4.21 22.85 -26.02
C TYR A 233 -5.62 23.19 -26.51
N ARG A 234 -6.26 24.17 -25.88
CA ARG A 234 -7.57 24.67 -26.31
C ARG A 234 -7.53 25.17 -27.75
N SER A 235 -6.52 25.93 -28.13
CA SER A 235 -6.39 26.48 -29.49
C SER A 235 -6.23 25.35 -30.52
N ALA A 236 -5.30 24.43 -30.28
CA ALA A 236 -5.03 23.31 -31.16
C ALA A 236 -6.25 22.39 -31.34
N GLN A 237 -6.91 22.02 -30.24
CA GLN A 237 -8.10 21.18 -30.29
C GLN A 237 -9.26 21.88 -31.00
N ARG A 238 -9.46 23.20 -30.78
CA ARG A 238 -10.51 23.96 -31.48
C ARG A 238 -10.30 23.95 -32.98
N GLN A 239 -9.06 24.17 -33.45
CA GLN A 239 -8.75 24.14 -34.88
C GLN A 239 -9.08 22.77 -35.50
N LEU A 240 -8.74 21.68 -34.81
CA LEU A 240 -9.07 20.33 -35.26
C LEU A 240 -10.59 20.09 -35.29
N LEU A 241 -11.30 20.46 -34.22
CA LEU A 241 -12.74 20.28 -34.14
C LEU A 241 -13.50 21.12 -35.18
N GLN A 242 -13.00 22.30 -35.56
CA GLN A 242 -13.61 23.12 -36.60
C GLN A 242 -13.67 22.44 -37.98
N GLN A 243 -12.82 21.45 -38.23
CA GLN A 243 -12.82 20.70 -39.49
C GLN A 243 -13.98 19.69 -39.57
N ASN A 244 -14.42 19.15 -38.42
CA ASN A 244 -15.29 17.97 -38.38
C ASN A 244 -16.56 18.15 -37.54
N GLN A 245 -16.74 19.29 -36.86
CA GLN A 245 -17.82 19.50 -35.88
C GLN A 245 -18.52 20.85 -36.05
N SER A 246 -19.73 20.96 -35.48
CA SER A 246 -20.51 22.20 -35.51
C SER A 246 -19.86 23.33 -34.69
N ARG A 247 -20.14 24.57 -35.07
CA ARG A 247 -19.68 25.76 -34.33
C ARG A 247 -20.09 25.72 -32.85
N ASP A 248 -21.30 25.26 -32.56
CA ASP A 248 -21.84 25.16 -31.21
C ASP A 248 -21.07 24.13 -30.37
N TYR A 249 -20.69 23.01 -30.98
CA TYR A 249 -19.86 21.99 -30.33
C TYR A 249 -18.48 22.56 -29.96
N VAL A 250 -17.81 23.27 -30.88
CA VAL A 250 -16.50 23.87 -30.63
C VAL A 250 -16.56 24.92 -29.50
N GLN A 251 -17.65 25.70 -29.43
CA GLN A 251 -17.87 26.65 -28.35
C GLN A 251 -18.15 25.95 -27.01
N ALA A 252 -18.95 24.90 -27.00
CA ALA A 252 -19.22 24.08 -25.81
C ALA A 252 -17.93 23.44 -25.27
N PHE A 253 -17.11 22.85 -26.14
CA PHE A 253 -15.80 22.31 -25.79
C PHE A 253 -14.93 23.36 -25.07
N SER A 254 -14.82 24.55 -25.64
CA SER A 254 -13.98 25.62 -25.10
C SER A 254 -14.43 26.07 -23.70
N ARG A 255 -15.76 26.15 -23.48
CA ARG A 255 -16.34 26.47 -22.17
C ARG A 255 -16.10 25.35 -21.16
N ASN A 256 -16.34 24.09 -21.56
CA ASN A 256 -16.18 22.94 -20.69
C ASN A 256 -14.73 22.73 -20.27
N LEU A 257 -13.76 22.96 -21.17
CA LEU A 257 -12.34 22.90 -20.83
C LEU A 257 -11.97 23.95 -19.77
N ALA A 258 -12.46 25.19 -19.91
CA ALA A 258 -12.23 26.23 -18.91
C ALA A 258 -12.84 25.89 -17.54
N ILE A 259 -14.06 25.35 -17.53
CA ILE A 259 -14.74 24.89 -16.30
C ILE A 259 -13.98 23.72 -15.66
N SER A 260 -13.56 22.74 -16.47
CA SER A 260 -12.78 21.59 -16.01
C SER A 260 -11.48 22.03 -15.36
N HIS A 261 -10.72 22.91 -16.01
CA HIS A 261 -9.47 23.44 -15.48
C HIS A 261 -9.67 24.21 -14.16
N ALA A 262 -10.69 25.08 -14.09
CA ALA A 262 -11.03 25.80 -12.85
C ALA A 262 -11.46 24.85 -11.71
N THR A 263 -12.16 23.77 -12.04
CA THR A 263 -12.57 22.74 -11.08
C THR A 263 -11.37 21.96 -10.57
N TRP A 264 -10.45 21.61 -11.46
CA TRP A 264 -9.19 20.94 -11.10
C TRP A 264 -8.35 21.79 -10.14
N LEU A 265 -8.23 23.10 -10.36
CA LEU A 265 -7.53 24.01 -9.45
C LEU A 265 -8.13 24.00 -8.03
N ARG A 266 -9.47 24.00 -7.93
CA ARG A 266 -10.17 23.89 -6.64
C ARG A 266 -9.90 22.55 -5.97
N TYR A 267 -10.00 21.46 -6.73
CA TYR A 267 -9.70 20.11 -6.25
C TYR A 267 -8.26 20.01 -5.72
N ARG A 268 -7.27 20.46 -6.50
CA ARG A 268 -5.86 20.49 -6.10
C ARG A 268 -5.67 21.20 -4.77
N ASN A 269 -6.23 22.40 -4.64
CA ASN A 269 -6.08 23.21 -3.43
C ASN A 269 -6.71 22.54 -2.20
N ALA A 270 -7.88 21.92 -2.35
CA ALA A 270 -8.55 21.18 -1.29
C ALA A 270 -7.78 19.89 -0.92
N ARG A 271 -7.34 19.13 -1.92
CA ARG A 271 -6.57 17.89 -1.72
C ARG A 271 -5.27 18.16 -0.99
N CYS A 272 -4.50 19.19 -1.38
CA CYS A 272 -3.26 19.53 -0.70
C CYS A 272 -3.47 20.00 0.75
N ALA A 273 -4.52 20.79 1.01
CA ALA A 273 -4.84 21.22 2.37
C ALA A 273 -5.21 20.05 3.27
N LEU A 274 -6.00 19.10 2.76
CA LEU A 274 -6.35 17.88 3.48
C LEU A 274 -5.12 17.00 3.69
N PHE A 275 -4.39 16.72 2.62
CA PHE A 275 -3.21 15.85 2.63
C PHE A 275 -2.13 16.31 3.61
N VAL A 276 -1.82 17.62 3.68
CA VAL A 276 -0.82 18.14 4.62
C VAL A 276 -1.24 17.97 6.09
N ARG A 277 -2.53 18.06 6.39
CA ARG A 277 -3.04 17.78 7.75
C ARG A 277 -2.90 16.31 8.13
N GLU A 278 -2.82 15.43 7.12
CA GLU A 278 -2.62 13.99 7.33
C GLU A 278 -1.14 13.68 7.64
N GLN A 279 -0.17 14.51 7.22
CA GLN A 279 1.28 14.24 7.29
C GLN A 279 1.93 14.32 8.68
N ALA A 280 1.17 14.45 9.78
CA ALA A 280 1.73 14.64 11.14
C ALA A 280 2.78 15.78 11.24
N LEU A 281 2.73 16.75 10.33
CA LEU A 281 3.66 17.88 10.30
C LEU A 281 3.35 18.87 11.44
N PRO A 282 4.35 19.54 12.02
CA PRO A 282 4.15 20.71 12.86
C PRO A 282 3.30 21.78 12.15
N ALA A 283 2.30 22.33 12.84
CA ALA A 283 1.40 23.35 12.29
C ALA A 283 2.10 24.55 11.59
N PRO A 284 3.27 25.05 12.07
CA PRO A 284 4.01 26.12 11.37
C PRO A 284 4.45 25.76 9.95
N LEU A 285 4.60 24.47 9.65
CA LEU A 285 5.06 23.95 8.35
C LEU A 285 3.91 23.70 7.37
N PHE A 286 2.65 23.84 7.79
CA PHE A 286 1.52 23.53 6.91
C PHE A 286 1.49 24.40 5.65
N ASN A 287 1.79 25.69 5.77
CA ASN A 287 1.74 26.59 4.61
C ASN A 287 2.79 26.23 3.56
N SER A 288 4.01 25.89 3.97
CA SER A 288 5.06 25.51 3.02
C SER A 288 4.78 24.15 2.39
N ALA A 289 4.35 23.17 3.18
CA ALA A 289 3.98 21.85 2.67
C ALA A 289 2.77 21.90 1.71
N ILE A 290 1.79 22.79 1.95
CA ILE A 290 0.65 23.00 1.05
C ILE A 290 1.13 23.57 -0.30
N GLU A 291 2.05 24.53 -0.29
CA GLU A 291 2.59 25.11 -1.53
C GLU A 291 3.40 24.08 -2.33
N ALA A 292 4.21 23.24 -1.66
CA ALA A 292 4.95 22.16 -2.31
C ALA A 292 4.01 21.14 -2.98
N CYS A 293 3.00 20.66 -2.25
CA CYS A 293 1.99 19.77 -2.83
C CYS A 293 1.29 20.39 -4.05
N ARG A 294 0.94 21.68 -3.99
CA ARG A 294 0.30 22.39 -5.11
C ARG A 294 1.25 22.49 -6.31
N TYR A 295 2.52 22.76 -6.07
CA TYR A 295 3.55 22.81 -7.11
C TYR A 295 3.64 21.46 -7.83
N ASP A 296 3.80 20.36 -7.09
CA ASP A 296 3.94 19.01 -7.65
C ASP A 296 2.73 18.60 -8.50
N LEU A 297 1.52 18.81 -7.99
CA LEU A 297 0.30 18.53 -8.74
C LEU A 297 0.18 19.40 -10.01
N SER A 298 0.66 20.65 -9.96
CA SER A 298 0.67 21.53 -11.14
C SER A 298 1.64 21.04 -12.21
N ARG A 299 2.84 20.61 -11.80
CA ARG A 299 3.84 20.03 -12.71
C ARG A 299 3.32 18.76 -13.38
N SER A 300 2.69 17.87 -12.61
CA SER A 300 2.05 16.67 -13.15
C SER A 300 0.96 17.02 -14.17
N GLN A 301 0.11 17.99 -13.87
CA GLN A 301 -0.97 18.40 -14.77
C GLN A 301 -0.46 19.09 -16.04
N ILE A 302 0.59 19.91 -15.94
CA ILE A 302 1.29 20.48 -17.10
C ILE A 302 1.76 19.36 -18.03
N GLN A 303 2.38 18.32 -17.47
CA GLN A 303 2.88 17.19 -18.27
C GLN A 303 1.74 16.46 -18.98
N GLN A 304 0.60 16.25 -18.33
CA GLN A 304 -0.58 15.67 -18.97
C GLN A 304 -1.07 16.50 -20.16
N TYR A 305 -1.15 17.83 -20.02
CA TYR A 305 -1.53 18.69 -21.14
C TYR A 305 -0.49 18.70 -22.27
N LYS A 306 0.81 18.67 -21.96
CA LYS A 306 1.88 18.55 -22.97
C LYS A 306 1.77 17.24 -23.76
N VAL A 307 1.47 16.12 -23.08
CA VAL A 307 1.22 14.82 -23.75
C VAL A 307 -0.02 14.90 -24.65
N GLN A 308 -1.10 15.53 -24.18
CA GLN A 308 -2.31 15.71 -25.00
C GLN A 308 -2.04 16.58 -26.23
N LEU A 309 -1.27 17.67 -26.08
CA LEU A 309 -0.82 18.51 -27.19
C LEU A 309 0.01 17.73 -28.22
N ALA A 310 0.99 16.95 -27.76
CA ALA A 310 1.84 16.14 -28.65
C ALA A 310 1.02 15.12 -29.46
N ARG A 311 -0.03 14.53 -28.86
CA ARG A 311 -0.96 13.63 -29.56
C ARG A 311 -1.79 14.35 -30.63
N LEU A 312 -2.09 15.63 -30.45
CA LEU A 312 -2.81 16.41 -31.46
C LEU A 312 -1.91 16.80 -32.63
N SER A 313 -0.62 17.08 -32.38
CA SER A 313 0.33 17.33 -33.47
C SER A 313 0.53 16.08 -34.33
N SER A 314 0.63 14.89 -33.73
CA SER A 314 0.80 13.64 -34.49
C SER A 314 -0.43 13.20 -35.28
N GLN A 315 -1.60 13.79 -35.03
CA GLN A 315 -2.83 13.54 -35.82
C GLN A 315 -2.94 14.45 -37.06
N LYS A 316 -2.07 15.46 -37.17
CA LYS A 316 -2.01 16.36 -38.32
C LYS A 316 -1.02 15.91 -39.40
N GLU A 317 -0.16 14.95 -39.09
CA GLU A 317 0.75 14.25 -40.01
C GLU A 317 0.06 13.02 -40.61
#